data_AF-A0A495QP85-F1
#
_entry.id   AF-A0A495QP85-F1
#
_cell.length_a   1.000
_cell.length_b   1.000
_cell.length_c   1.000
_cell.angle_alpha   90.00
_cell.angle_beta   90.00
_cell.angle_gamma   90.00
#
_symmetry.space_group_name_H-M   'P 1'
#
loop_
_entity.id
_entity.type
_entity.pdbx_description
1 polymer ?
#
loop_
_entity_poly.entity_id
_entity_poly.type
_entity_poly.pdbx_seq_one_letter_code
_entity_poly.pdbx_strand_id
1 'polypeptide(L)'
;MNEPALVLVVLVAVLFAAGFDLLMERSLIRVVVGFMLLGHGANLVLLLAGGAAGTSPILGEGEGRSADPLPQAMALTAIVITFGVTAFLLALAYRSRVLLGEDEVMDDVEDRRICEDR
;
A
#
# COMPACT_ATOMS: atom_id res chain seq x y z
N MET A 1 -20.58 -4.73 -17.23
CA MET A 1 -19.46 -4.84 -16.27
C MET A 1 -19.22 -6.33 -16.09
N ASN A 2 -18.09 -6.86 -16.57
CA ASN A 2 -17.78 -8.28 -16.38
C ASN A 2 -17.69 -8.55 -14.87
N GLU A 3 -18.37 -9.59 -14.38
CA GLU A 3 -18.34 -10.03 -12.98
C GLU A 3 -16.93 -10.06 -12.33
N PRO A 4 -15.84 -10.50 -13.01
CA PRO A 4 -14.49 -10.45 -12.42
C PRO A 4 -14.00 -9.04 -12.06
N ALA A 5 -14.47 -7.99 -12.76
CA ALA A 5 -14.08 -6.62 -12.44
C ALA A 5 -14.74 -6.14 -11.13
N LEU A 6 -15.96 -6.60 -10.82
CA LEU A 6 -16.65 -6.22 -9.59
C LEU A 6 -15.92 -6.76 -8.35
N VAL A 7 -15.48 -8.02 -8.41
CA VAL A 7 -14.73 -8.66 -7.32
C VAL A 7 -13.43 -7.89 -7.03
N LEU A 8 -12.70 -7.48 -8.08
CA LEU A 8 -11.48 -6.68 -7.92
C LEU A 8 -11.76 -5.31 -7.33
N VAL A 9 -12.84 -4.63 -7.73
CA VAL A 9 -13.23 -3.33 -7.17
C VAL A 9 -13.58 -3.45 -5.68
N VAL A 10 -14.34 -4.49 -5.29
CA VAL A 10 -14.64 -4.76 -3.88
C VAL A 10 -13.37 -5.07 -3.09
N LEU A 11 -12.47 -5.87 -3.66
CA LEU A 11 -11.18 -6.19 -3.04
C LEU A 11 -10.33 -4.93 -2.82
N VAL A 12 -10.27 -4.04 -3.79
CA VAL A 12 -9.62 -2.72 -3.65
C VAL A 12 -10.24 -1.94 -2.50
N ALA A 13 -11.58 -1.83 -2.44
CA ALA A 13 -12.26 -1.11 -1.38
C ALA A 13 -11.92 -1.67 0.01
N VAL A 14 -11.90 -3.01 0.17
CA VAL A 14 -11.53 -3.68 1.43
C VAL A 14 -10.07 -3.43 1.79
N LEU A 15 -9.15 -3.53 0.83
CA LEU A 15 -7.71 -3.28 1.08
C LEU A 15 -7.46 -1.84 1.49
N PHE A 16 -8.11 -0.87 0.85
CA PHE A 16 -7.99 0.54 1.23
C PHE A 16 -8.64 0.81 2.60
N ALA A 17 -9.83 0.27 2.87
CA ALA A 17 -10.50 0.43 4.16
C ALA A 17 -9.65 -0.14 5.31
N ALA A 18 -9.18 -1.38 5.19
CA ALA A 18 -8.31 -2.00 6.19
C ALA A 18 -6.95 -1.31 6.28
N GLY A 19 -6.37 -0.92 5.14
CA GLY A 19 -5.09 -0.21 5.09
C GLY A 19 -5.13 1.13 5.81
N PHE A 20 -6.20 1.91 5.62
CA PHE A 20 -6.41 3.15 6.36
C PHE A 20 -6.69 2.88 7.83
N ASP A 21 -7.57 1.94 8.18
CA ASP A 21 -7.85 1.57 9.58
C ASP A 21 -6.56 1.28 10.37
N LEU A 22 -5.67 0.46 9.80
CA LEU A 22 -4.37 0.15 10.39
C LEU A 22 -3.41 1.35 10.44
N LEU A 23 -3.52 2.29 9.48
CA LEU A 23 -2.70 3.49 9.45
C LEU A 23 -3.04 4.46 10.60
N MET A 24 -4.27 4.41 11.10
CA MET A 24 -4.71 5.18 12.26
C MET A 24 -4.33 4.54 13.61
N GLU A 25 -3.72 3.35 13.62
CA GLU A 25 -3.30 2.71 14.86
C GLU A 25 -1.97 3.26 15.39
N ARG A 26 -1.76 3.16 16.72
CA ARG A 26 -0.56 3.70 17.39
C ARG A 26 0.70 2.85 17.21
N SER A 27 0.58 1.55 16.93
CA SER A 27 1.76 0.68 16.77
C SER A 27 2.38 0.85 15.39
N LEU A 28 3.69 1.07 15.34
CA LEU A 28 4.43 1.19 14.09
C LEU A 28 4.32 -0.07 13.22
N ILE A 29 4.23 -1.27 13.81
CA ILE A 29 4.05 -2.51 13.03
C ILE A 29 2.68 -2.53 12.34
N ARG A 30 1.63 -2.06 13.03
CA ARG A 30 0.29 -1.94 12.46
C ARG A 30 0.27 -0.93 11.30
N VAL A 31 0.92 0.22 11.49
CA VAL A 31 1.14 1.23 10.44
C VAL A 31 1.87 0.66 9.22
N VAL A 32 2.93 -0.13 9.44
CA VAL A 32 3.67 -0.83 8.37
C VAL A 32 2.76 -1.75 7.57
N VAL A 33 1.96 -2.57 8.25
CA VAL A 33 1.00 -3.48 7.58
C VAL A 33 -0.07 -2.67 6.83
N GLY A 34 -0.54 -1.55 7.39
CA GLY A 34 -1.43 -0.60 6.70
C GLY A 34 -0.84 -0.10 5.38
N PHE A 35 0.42 0.32 5.38
CA PHE A 35 1.14 0.71 4.16
C PHE A 35 1.25 -0.43 3.14
N MET A 36 1.50 -1.67 3.57
CA MET A 36 1.53 -2.83 2.67
C MET A 36 0.15 -3.06 2.01
N LEU A 37 -0.94 -3.00 2.79
CA LEU A 37 -2.31 -3.17 2.28
C LEU A 37 -2.67 -2.07 1.25
N LEU A 38 -2.35 -0.81 1.56
CA LEU A 38 -2.54 0.30 0.63
C LEU A 38 -1.72 0.12 -0.65
N GLY A 39 -0.46 -0.33 -0.54
CA GLY A 39 0.39 -0.65 -1.69
C GLY A 39 -0.20 -1.74 -2.57
N HIS A 40 -0.74 -2.82 -1.99
CA HIS A 40 -1.44 -3.86 -2.75
C HIS A 40 -2.72 -3.32 -3.42
N GLY A 41 -3.51 -2.54 -2.70
CA GLY A 41 -4.70 -1.88 -3.26
C GLY A 41 -4.37 -0.97 -4.44
N ALA A 42 -3.32 -0.15 -4.33
CA ALA A 42 -2.87 0.74 -5.41
C ALA A 42 -2.41 -0.04 -6.65
N ASN A 43 -1.71 -1.17 -6.47
CA ASN A 43 -1.32 -2.03 -7.59
C ASN A 43 -2.54 -2.65 -8.30
N LEU A 44 -3.59 -3.03 -7.56
CA LEU A 44 -4.84 -3.51 -8.15
C LEU A 44 -5.59 -2.39 -8.89
N VAL A 45 -5.54 -1.15 -8.41
CA VAL A 45 -6.11 0.01 -9.13
C VAL A 45 -5.39 0.21 -10.47
N LEU A 46 -4.05 0.10 -10.51
CA LEU A 46 -3.29 0.15 -11.76
C LEU A 46 -3.68 -1.00 -12.70
N LEU A 47 -3.85 -2.21 -12.17
CA LEU A 47 -4.31 -3.35 -12.97
C LEU A 47 -5.69 -3.08 -13.60
N LEU A 48 -6.64 -2.55 -12.83
CA LEU A 48 -7.97 -2.17 -13.32
C LEU A 48 -7.92 -1.06 -14.39
N ALA A 49 -6.97 -0.13 -14.27
CA ALA A 49 -6.76 0.92 -15.27
C ALA A 49 -6.29 0.37 -16.63
N GLY A 50 -5.64 -0.81 -16.67
CA GLY A 50 -5.25 -1.50 -17.90
C GLY A 50 -6.41 -2.11 -18.71
N GLY A 51 -7.63 -2.11 -18.16
CA GLY A 51 -8.83 -2.51 -18.86
C GLY A 51 -8.98 -4.03 -19.04
N ALA A 52 -9.47 -4.46 -20.20
CA ALA A 52 -9.77 -5.86 -20.46
C ALA A 52 -8.49 -6.72 -20.47
N ALA A 53 -8.61 -7.94 -19.92
CA ALA A 53 -7.54 -8.93 -19.95
C ALA A 53 -7.13 -9.21 -21.41
N GLY A 54 -5.83 -9.20 -21.65
CA GLY A 54 -5.22 -9.48 -22.94
C GLY A 54 -4.10 -10.50 -22.82
N THR A 55 -3.47 -10.83 -23.94
CA THR A 55 -2.25 -11.64 -23.98
C THR A 55 -1.06 -10.87 -23.38
N SER A 56 0.02 -11.60 -23.07
CA SER A 56 1.26 -10.98 -22.60
C SER A 56 1.73 -9.89 -23.58
N PRO A 57 2.14 -8.70 -23.12
CA PRO A 57 2.65 -7.64 -23.98
C PRO A 57 4.10 -7.91 -24.39
N ILE A 58 4.36 -9.09 -24.97
CA ILE A 58 5.67 -9.49 -25.49
C ILE A 58 5.57 -9.57 -27.01
N LEU A 59 6.46 -8.86 -27.69
CA LEU A 59 6.50 -8.83 -29.15
C LEU A 59 6.75 -10.25 -29.70
N GLY A 60 5.83 -10.73 -30.53
CA GLY A 60 5.93 -12.04 -31.17
C GLY A 60 5.40 -13.21 -30.32
N GLU A 61 4.90 -12.97 -29.11
CA GLU A 61 4.26 -13.99 -28.28
C GLU A 61 2.76 -13.73 -28.10
N GLY A 62 1.95 -14.76 -28.38
CA GLY A 62 0.50 -14.76 -28.13
C GLY A 62 -0.37 -14.37 -29.33
N GLU A 63 -1.43 -15.13 -29.56
CA GLU A 63 -2.49 -14.78 -30.51
C GLU A 63 -3.57 -13.96 -29.78
N GLY A 64 -3.81 -12.71 -30.20
CA GLY A 64 -4.90 -11.89 -29.67
C GLY A 64 -4.48 -10.47 -29.30
N ARG A 65 -5.38 -9.75 -28.62
CA ARG A 65 -5.14 -8.39 -28.13
C ARG A 65 -4.25 -8.44 -26.89
N SER A 66 -3.06 -7.84 -26.97
CA SER A 66 -2.17 -7.69 -25.81
C SER A 66 -2.77 -6.78 -24.74
N ALA A 67 -2.44 -7.07 -23.48
CA ALA A 67 -2.72 -6.19 -22.36
C ALA A 67 -1.90 -4.89 -22.48
N ASP A 68 -2.39 -3.80 -21.87
CA ASP A 68 -1.65 -2.53 -21.86
C ASP A 68 -0.36 -2.66 -21.02
N PRO A 69 0.84 -2.46 -21.61
CA PRO A 69 2.09 -2.57 -20.87
C PRO A 69 2.34 -1.40 -19.91
N LEU A 70 1.68 -0.26 -20.09
CA LEU A 70 1.96 0.95 -19.30
C LEU A 70 1.57 0.78 -17.82
N PRO A 71 0.35 0.33 -17.46
CA PRO A 71 0.01 0.08 -16.06
C PRO A 71 0.86 -1.02 -15.41
N GLN A 72 1.34 -2.00 -16.19
CA GLN A 72 2.20 -3.07 -15.69
C GLN A 72 3.58 -2.54 -15.29
N ALA A 73 4.19 -1.69 -16.12
CA ALA A 73 5.47 -1.04 -15.81
C ALA A 73 5.34 -0.09 -14.59
N MET A 74 4.23 0.64 -14.49
CA MET A 74 3.93 1.47 -13.33
C MET A 74 3.76 0.65 -12.06
N ALA A 75 3.06 -0.49 -12.13
CA ALA A 75 2.88 -1.39 -10.98
C ALA A 75 4.23 -1.94 -10.48
N LEU A 76 5.12 -2.38 -11.38
CA LEU A 76 6.45 -2.84 -10.98
C LEU A 76 7.26 -1.74 -10.24
N THR A 77 7.14 -0.50 -10.71
CA THR A 77 7.79 0.65 -10.05
C THR A 77 7.17 0.93 -8.67
N ALA A 78 5.84 0.89 -8.57
CA ALA A 78 5.12 1.07 -7.32
C ALA A 78 5.48 -0.02 -6.30
N ILE A 79 5.65 -1.28 -6.72
CA ILE A 79 6.08 -2.39 -5.88
C ILE A 79 7.46 -2.12 -5.27
N VAL A 80 8.43 -1.67 -6.07
CA VAL A 80 9.80 -1.38 -5.59
C VAL A 80 9.81 -0.20 -4.61
N ILE A 81 9.05 0.86 -4.87
CA ILE A 81 8.92 2.01 -3.95
C ILE A 81 8.29 1.54 -2.63
N THR A 82 7.19 0.79 -2.70
CA THR A 82 6.50 0.27 -1.52
C THR A 82 7.43 -0.63 -0.70
N PHE A 83 8.22 -1.48 -1.36
CA PHE A 83 9.23 -2.31 -0.69
C PHE A 83 10.28 -1.46 0.03
N GLY A 84 10.82 -0.42 -0.62
CA GLY A 84 11.82 0.47 -0.01
C GLY A 84 11.27 1.22 1.21
N VAL A 85 10.07 1.79 1.11
CA VAL A 85 9.40 2.46 2.23
C VAL A 85 9.10 1.48 3.36
N THR A 86 8.62 0.28 3.03
CA THR A 86 8.31 -0.77 4.01
C THR A 86 9.56 -1.22 4.76
N ALA A 87 10.66 -1.47 4.05
CA ALA A 87 11.93 -1.86 4.67
C ALA A 87 12.46 -0.76 5.60
N PHE A 88 12.32 0.50 5.19
CA PHE A 88 12.70 1.64 6.01
C PHE A 88 11.84 1.76 7.28
N LEU A 89 10.51 1.66 7.15
CA LEU A 89 9.60 1.70 8.31
C LEU A 89 9.82 0.52 9.26
N LEU A 90 10.09 -0.68 8.73
CA LEU A 90 10.46 -1.84 9.55
C LEU A 90 11.78 -1.60 10.30
N ALA A 91 12.78 -1.00 9.67
CA ALA A 91 14.03 -0.64 10.33
C ALA A 91 13.81 0.38 11.46
N LEU A 92 12.90 1.35 11.26
CA LEU A 92 12.50 2.30 12.31
C LEU A 92 11.75 1.61 13.45
N ALA A 93 10.79 0.75 13.15
CA ALA A 93 10.04 -0.01 14.16
C ALA A 93 10.99 -0.89 14.99
N TYR A 94 11.92 -1.58 14.33
CA TYR A 94 12.96 -2.36 15.00
C TYR A 94 13.85 -1.48 15.88
N ARG A 95 14.30 -0.33 15.37
CA ARG A 95 15.12 0.61 16.14
C ARG A 95 14.37 1.18 17.34
N SER A 96 13.08 1.50 17.20
CA SER A 96 12.21 1.94 18.29
C SER A 96 12.15 0.89 19.39
N ARG A 97 11.87 -0.37 19.03
CA ARG A 97 11.85 -1.49 19.98
C ARG A 97 13.16 -1.64 20.74
N VAL A 98 14.30 -1.51 20.04
CA VAL A 98 15.62 -1.63 20.66
C VAL A 98 15.93 -0.48 21.63
N LEU A 99 15.50 0.75 21.32
CA LEU A 99 15.83 1.94 22.11
C LEU A 99 14.83 2.23 23.24
N LEU A 100 13.54 2.01 22.99
CA LEU A 100 12.44 2.39 23.87
C LEU A 100 11.75 1.17 24.52
N GLY A 101 12.02 -0.05 24.04
CA GLY A 101 11.32 -1.28 24.47
C GLY A 101 9.97 -1.49 23.80
N GLU A 102 9.43 -0.47 23.14
CA GLU A 102 8.12 -0.47 22.48
C GLU A 102 8.16 0.15 21.08
N ASP A 103 7.10 -0.09 20.31
CA ASP A 103 6.90 0.45 18.96
C ASP A 103 5.63 1.32 18.88
N GLU A 104 5.14 1.77 20.03
CA GLU A 104 3.95 2.61 20.10
C GLU A 104 4.34 4.08 19.93
N VAL A 105 3.60 4.78 19.05
CA VAL A 105 3.79 6.21 18.84
C VAL A 105 3.16 6.97 20.00
N MET A 106 4.01 7.60 20.79
CA MET A 106 3.64 8.41 21.97
C MET A 106 3.07 9.77 21.55
N ASP A 107 2.12 10.27 22.35
CA ASP A 107 1.69 11.67 22.24
C ASP A 107 2.83 12.59 22.70
N ASP A 108 3.05 13.70 22.01
CA ASP A 108 4.04 14.69 22.43
C ASP A 108 3.56 15.40 23.70
N VAL A 109 4.41 15.42 24.74
CA VAL A 109 4.12 16.11 26.00
C VAL A 109 4.13 17.63 25.82
N GLU A 110 4.86 18.13 24.83
CA GLU A 110 4.94 19.56 24.52
C GLU A 110 3.63 20.07 23.91
N ASP A 111 2.93 19.24 23.13
CA ASP A 111 1.60 19.57 22.57
C ASP A 111 0.56 19.85 23.66
N ARG A 112 0.68 19.16 24.81
CA ARG A 112 -0.20 19.39 25.96
C ARG A 112 0.04 20.75 26.61
N ARG A 113 1.30 21.18 26.70
CA ARG A 113 1.69 22.47 27.30
C ARG A 113 1.16 23.66 26.49
N ILE A 114 1.25 23.58 25.15
CA ILE A 114 0.76 24.63 24.25
C ILE A 114 -0.77 24.81 24.34
N CYS A 115 -1.51 23.73 24.62
CA CYS A 115 -2.96 23.80 24.81
C CYS A 115 -3.37 24.35 26.18
N GLU A 116 -2.56 24.14 27.22
CA GLU A 116 -2.78 24.70 28.57
C GLU A 116 -2.47 26.20 28.64
N ASP A 117 -1.52 26.68 27.83
CA ASP A 117 -1.12 28.10 27.76
C ASP A 117 -2.08 28.99 26.92
N ARG A 118 -3.17 28.43 26.39
CA ARG A 118 -4.11 29.11 25.48
C ARG A 118 -5.50 29.31 26.09
#